data_AF-A0A7J7YL18-F1
#
_entry.id   AF-A0A7J7YL18-F1
#
_cell.length_a   1.000
_cell.length_b   1.000
_cell.length_c   1.000
_cell.angle_alpha   90.00
_cell.angle_beta   90.00
_cell.angle_gamma   90.00
#
_symmetry.space_group_name_H-M   'P 1'
#
loop_
_entity.id
_entity.type
_entity.pdbx_description
1 polymer ?
#
loop_
_entity_poly.entity_id
_entity_poly.type
_entity_poly.pdbx_seq_one_letter_code
_entity_poly.pdbx_strand_id
1 'polypeptide(L)'
;MELRRMSDMTKLHQAVAAGDYTLVKKILKKGLCDPNYKDVDWNDRTPLHWAAIKGHMEVMKLLIQYGARPCLVTDVGWTPAHFAAESGHLNVLKMLHALHSAIDASDFFGDTPKRIAQIYGQEACVAFLEKAEPECRDHRLTARQKGLLLDQRDPDWDAKKREMELSLPSLNQNTKKQKLKKSRGPTKLSNTKERKV
;
A
#
# COMPACT_ATOMS: atom_id res chain seq x y z
N MET A 1 -12.97 -26.20 -10.59
CA MET A 1 -13.30 -24.93 -11.29
C MET A 1 -12.38 -23.76 -10.91
N GLU A 2 -11.56 -23.85 -9.85
CA GLU A 2 -10.69 -22.75 -9.38
C GLU A 2 -9.48 -22.45 -10.27
N LEU A 3 -8.85 -23.47 -10.88
CA LEU A 3 -7.70 -23.30 -11.80
C LEU A 3 -7.99 -22.30 -12.92
N ARG A 4 -9.21 -22.31 -13.47
CA ARG A 4 -9.62 -21.38 -14.52
C ARG A 4 -9.74 -19.95 -13.98
N ARG A 5 -10.32 -19.77 -12.80
CA ARG A 5 -10.50 -18.47 -12.14
C ARG A 5 -9.15 -17.83 -11.79
N MET A 6 -8.23 -18.58 -11.17
CA MET A 6 -6.87 -18.09 -10.90
C MET A 6 -6.16 -17.69 -12.19
N SER A 7 -6.22 -18.53 -13.23
CA SER A 7 -5.61 -18.20 -14.52
C SER A 7 -6.18 -16.93 -15.15
N ASP A 8 -7.47 -16.64 -14.97
CA ASP A 8 -8.12 -15.48 -15.55
C ASP A 8 -7.83 -14.19 -14.75
N MET A 9 -7.66 -14.28 -13.42
CA MET A 9 -7.17 -13.16 -12.60
C MET A 9 -5.75 -12.76 -13.00
N THR A 10 -4.83 -13.72 -13.12
CA THR A 10 -3.46 -13.45 -13.56
C THR A 10 -3.43 -12.90 -14.99
N LYS A 11 -4.29 -13.41 -15.89
CA LYS A 11 -4.43 -12.84 -17.25
C LYS A 11 -4.93 -11.40 -17.25
N LEU A 12 -5.83 -11.02 -16.34
CA LEU A 12 -6.29 -9.64 -16.23
C LEU A 12 -5.10 -8.72 -15.85
N HIS A 13 -4.29 -9.11 -14.88
CA HIS A 13 -3.10 -8.35 -14.48
C HIS A 13 -2.12 -8.19 -15.65
N GLN A 14 -1.82 -9.28 -16.35
CA GLN A 14 -0.94 -9.27 -17.52
C GLN A 14 -1.48 -8.39 -18.66
N ALA A 15 -2.76 -8.52 -18.99
CA ALA A 15 -3.40 -7.71 -20.03
C ALA A 15 -3.39 -6.22 -19.68
N VAL A 16 -3.63 -5.89 -18.41
CA VAL A 16 -3.54 -4.51 -17.93
C VAL A 16 -2.10 -4.00 -17.97
N ALA A 17 -1.12 -4.77 -17.51
CA ALA A 17 0.29 -4.38 -17.58
C ALA A 17 0.77 -4.15 -19.03
N ALA A 18 0.28 -4.95 -19.97
CA ALA A 18 0.53 -4.80 -21.40
C ALA A 18 -0.23 -3.63 -22.04
N GLY A 19 -1.26 -3.09 -21.39
CA GLY A 19 -2.12 -2.04 -21.95
C GLY A 19 -3.14 -2.55 -22.98
N ASP A 20 -3.40 -3.87 -23.04
CA ASP A 20 -4.34 -4.47 -24.00
C ASP A 20 -5.80 -4.23 -23.58
N TYR A 21 -6.29 -3.04 -23.95
CA TYR A 21 -7.67 -2.63 -23.70
C TYR A 21 -8.70 -3.67 -24.19
N THR A 22 -8.46 -4.29 -25.35
CA THR A 22 -9.43 -5.22 -25.95
C THR A 22 -9.58 -6.49 -25.15
N LEU A 23 -8.45 -7.04 -24.69
CA LEU A 23 -8.42 -8.22 -23.84
C LEU A 23 -8.97 -7.92 -22.45
N VAL A 24 -8.58 -6.79 -21.84
CA VAL A 24 -9.13 -6.35 -20.55
C VAL A 24 -10.65 -6.24 -20.63
N LYS A 25 -11.19 -5.57 -21.66
CA LYS A 25 -12.65 -5.45 -21.86
C LYS A 25 -13.32 -6.82 -22.03
N LYS A 26 -12.70 -7.73 -22.77
CA LYS A 26 -13.22 -9.09 -22.99
C LYS A 26 -13.23 -9.91 -21.71
N ILE A 27 -12.21 -9.79 -20.86
CA ILE A 27 -12.12 -10.49 -19.58
C ILE A 27 -13.19 -9.96 -18.62
N LEU A 28 -13.26 -8.63 -18.43
CA LEU A 28 -14.21 -8.00 -17.52
C LEU A 28 -15.67 -8.24 -17.93
N LYS A 29 -15.99 -8.16 -19.23
CA LYS A 29 -17.34 -8.40 -19.73
C LYS A 29 -17.86 -9.82 -19.46
N LYS A 30 -16.97 -10.81 -19.34
CA LYS A 30 -17.37 -12.18 -18.99
C LYS A 30 -17.81 -12.34 -17.54
N GLY A 31 -17.52 -11.36 -16.67
CA GLY A 31 -17.91 -11.37 -15.26
C GLY A 31 -17.24 -12.46 -14.42
N LEU A 32 -16.19 -13.11 -14.93
CA LEU A 32 -15.47 -14.19 -14.24
C LEU A 32 -14.32 -13.67 -13.36
N CYS A 33 -14.01 -12.38 -13.46
CA CYS A 33 -12.90 -11.73 -12.77
C CYS A 33 -13.39 -10.55 -11.94
N ASP A 34 -12.89 -10.45 -10.70
CA ASP A 34 -13.07 -9.28 -9.86
C ASP A 34 -11.99 -8.25 -10.25
N PRO A 35 -12.36 -7.05 -10.72
CA PRO A 35 -11.39 -6.01 -11.06
C PRO A 35 -10.62 -5.48 -9.84
N ASN A 36 -11.01 -5.85 -8.62
CA ASN A 36 -10.32 -5.55 -7.37
C ASN A 36 -9.48 -6.71 -6.84
N TYR A 37 -9.37 -7.82 -7.57
CA TYR A 37 -8.56 -8.96 -7.14
C TYR A 37 -7.12 -8.52 -6.83
N LYS A 38 -6.62 -8.89 -5.65
CA LYS A 38 -5.25 -8.63 -5.20
C LYS A 38 -4.41 -9.85 -5.53
N ASP A 39 -3.37 -9.65 -6.34
CA ASP A 39 -2.42 -10.71 -6.66
C ASP A 39 -1.40 -10.86 -5.52
N VAL A 40 -1.58 -11.88 -4.69
CA VAL A 40 -0.77 -12.14 -3.49
C VAL A 40 0.69 -12.40 -3.82
N ASP A 41 0.98 -12.97 -5.00
CA ASP A 41 2.34 -13.24 -5.44
C ASP A 41 3.06 -11.95 -5.85
N TRP A 42 2.31 -10.88 -6.13
CA TRP A 42 2.80 -9.57 -6.56
C TRP A 42 2.39 -8.45 -5.60
N ASN A 43 2.65 -8.65 -4.31
CA ASN A 43 2.49 -7.62 -3.27
C ASN A 43 1.06 -7.09 -3.17
N ASP A 44 0.05 -7.96 -3.30
CA ASP A 44 -1.36 -7.59 -3.26
C ASP A 44 -1.77 -6.52 -4.30
N ARG A 45 -1.01 -6.41 -5.40
CA ARG A 45 -1.34 -5.46 -6.46
C ARG A 45 -2.63 -5.87 -7.14
N THR A 46 -3.50 -4.89 -7.31
CA THR A 46 -4.72 -5.01 -8.14
C THR A 46 -4.42 -4.63 -9.59
N PRO A 47 -5.32 -4.93 -10.54
CA PRO A 47 -5.17 -4.47 -11.92
C PRO A 47 -5.03 -2.94 -12.01
N LEU A 48 -5.72 -2.18 -11.15
CA LEU A 48 -5.64 -0.73 -11.14
C LEU A 48 -4.25 -0.20 -10.73
N HIS A 49 -3.54 -0.91 -9.85
CA HIS A 49 -2.14 -0.58 -9.53
C HIS A 49 -1.25 -0.74 -10.76
N TRP A 50 -1.39 -1.83 -11.53
CA TRP A 50 -0.63 -2.03 -12.77
C TRP A 50 -0.93 -0.96 -13.82
N ALA A 51 -2.19 -0.58 -13.98
CA ALA A 51 -2.57 0.51 -14.88
C ALA A 51 -1.91 1.84 -14.47
N ALA A 52 -1.83 2.10 -13.16
CA ALA A 52 -1.19 3.29 -12.60
C ALA A 52 0.34 3.28 -12.76
N ILE A 53 0.99 2.13 -12.56
CA ILE A 53 2.44 1.93 -12.79
C ILE A 53 2.81 2.18 -14.26
N LYS A 54 1.94 1.80 -15.20
CA LYS A 54 2.22 1.86 -16.63
C LYS A 54 1.68 3.11 -17.32
N GLY A 55 0.87 3.92 -16.63
CA GLY A 55 0.27 5.12 -17.20
C GLY A 55 -0.87 4.84 -18.19
N HIS A 56 -1.46 3.64 -18.17
CA HIS A 56 -2.47 3.19 -19.14
C HIS A 56 -3.84 3.79 -18.84
N MET A 57 -4.03 5.07 -19.17
CA MET A 57 -5.22 5.86 -18.86
C MET A 57 -6.54 5.21 -19.32
N GLU A 58 -6.59 4.70 -20.55
CA GLU A 58 -7.82 4.13 -21.11
C GLU A 58 -8.19 2.78 -20.44
N VAL A 59 -7.19 1.98 -20.10
CA VAL A 59 -7.38 0.74 -19.34
C VAL A 59 -7.83 1.06 -17.92
N MET A 60 -7.27 2.10 -17.31
CA MET A 60 -7.64 2.54 -15.97
C MET A 60 -9.09 3.02 -15.91
N LYS A 61 -9.54 3.85 -16.86
CA LYS A 61 -10.96 4.25 -16.99
C LYS A 61 -11.87 3.03 -17.13
N LEU A 62 -11.48 2.06 -17.96
CA LEU A 62 -12.24 0.82 -18.15
C LEU A 62 -12.34 0.02 -16.84
N LEU A 63 -11.25 -0.14 -16.09
CA LEU A 63 -11.28 -0.83 -14.80
C LEU A 63 -12.24 -0.15 -13.82
N ILE A 64 -12.19 1.19 -13.72
CA ILE A 64 -13.10 1.97 -12.86
C ILE A 64 -14.57 1.79 -13.28
N GLN A 65 -14.87 1.77 -14.59
CA GLN A 65 -16.23 1.52 -15.11
C GLN A 65 -16.78 0.15 -14.68
N TYR A 66 -15.90 -0.84 -14.47
CA TYR A 66 -16.28 -2.17 -14.00
C TYR A 66 -16.20 -2.32 -12.48
N GLY A 67 -16.00 -1.23 -11.73
CA GLY A 67 -16.03 -1.23 -10.26
C GLY A 67 -14.66 -1.41 -9.60
N ALA A 68 -13.55 -1.19 -10.32
CA ALA A 68 -12.25 -1.10 -9.67
C ALA A 68 -12.21 0.08 -8.68
N ARG A 69 -11.65 -0.15 -7.51
CA ARG A 69 -11.59 0.81 -6.40
C ARG A 69 -10.20 1.47 -6.35
N PRO A 70 -10.10 2.81 -6.48
CA PRO A 70 -8.81 3.52 -6.47
C PRO A 70 -8.18 3.64 -5.07
N CYS A 71 -8.89 3.20 -4.03
CA CYS A 71 -8.47 3.30 -2.63
C CYS A 71 -7.78 2.05 -2.07
N LEU A 72 -7.76 0.94 -2.81
CA LEU A 72 -7.17 -0.31 -2.34
C LEU A 72 -5.66 -0.16 -2.20
N VAL A 73 -5.09 -0.87 -1.22
CA VAL A 73 -3.67 -0.83 -0.93
C VAL A 73 -3.01 -2.20 -1.05
N THR A 74 -1.72 -2.16 -1.43
CA THR A 74 -0.80 -3.30 -1.39
C THR A 74 -0.51 -3.77 0.05
N ASP A 75 0.32 -4.80 0.17
CA ASP A 75 0.89 -5.30 1.44
C ASP A 75 1.76 -4.29 2.21
N VAL A 76 2.26 -3.25 1.54
CA VAL A 76 3.03 -2.14 2.13
C VAL A 76 2.22 -0.85 2.26
N GLY A 77 0.93 -0.89 1.95
CA GLY A 77 0.05 0.27 2.08
C GLY A 77 0.07 1.22 0.89
N TRP A 78 0.68 0.84 -0.24
CA TRP A 78 0.71 1.69 -1.43
C TRP A 78 -0.62 1.68 -2.16
N THR A 79 -1.13 2.86 -2.48
CA THR A 79 -2.28 3.08 -3.36
C THR A 79 -1.83 3.21 -4.83
N PRO A 80 -2.75 3.17 -5.82
CA PRO A 80 -2.43 3.52 -7.20
C PRO A 80 -1.77 4.89 -7.37
N ALA A 81 -2.06 5.85 -6.47
CA ALA A 81 -1.42 7.17 -6.48
C ALA A 81 0.09 7.11 -6.16
N HIS A 82 0.52 6.21 -5.26
CA HIS A 82 1.95 6.03 -4.96
C HIS A 82 2.73 5.58 -6.19
N PHE A 83 2.20 4.57 -6.90
CA PHE A 83 2.84 4.07 -8.11
C PHE A 83 2.84 5.09 -9.26
N ALA A 84 1.76 5.84 -9.43
CA ALA A 84 1.71 6.91 -10.43
C ALA A 84 2.71 8.02 -10.11
N ALA A 85 2.88 8.34 -8.83
CA ALA A 85 3.86 9.30 -8.35
C ALA A 85 5.31 8.82 -8.52
N GLU A 86 5.60 7.55 -8.23
CA GLU A 86 6.91 6.92 -8.50
C GLU A 86 7.24 6.96 -10.00
N SER A 87 6.27 6.57 -10.83
CA SER A 87 6.45 6.41 -12.28
C SER A 87 6.34 7.72 -13.07
N GLY A 88 6.05 8.85 -12.41
CA GLY A 88 5.93 10.17 -13.06
C GLY A 88 4.67 10.35 -13.91
N HIS A 89 3.64 9.54 -13.69
CA HIS A 89 2.41 9.53 -14.48
C HIS A 89 1.41 10.59 -14.01
N LEU A 90 1.70 11.86 -14.28
CA LEU A 90 0.87 13.01 -13.88
C LEU A 90 -0.61 12.89 -14.31
N ASN A 91 -0.89 12.38 -15.51
CA ASN A 91 -2.26 12.24 -15.98
C ASN A 91 -3.06 11.22 -15.16
N VAL A 92 -2.40 10.17 -14.66
CA VAL A 92 -3.01 9.20 -13.74
C VAL A 92 -3.35 9.89 -12.42
N LEU A 93 -2.44 10.69 -11.85
CA LEU A 93 -2.68 11.44 -10.61
C LEU A 93 -3.85 12.41 -10.75
N LYS A 94 -3.93 13.15 -11.86
CA LYS A 94 -5.05 14.05 -12.16
C LYS A 94 -6.38 13.31 -12.23
N MET A 95 -6.40 12.13 -12.83
CA MET A 95 -7.61 11.31 -12.89
C MET A 95 -8.00 10.75 -11.52
N LEU A 96 -7.03 10.27 -10.73
CA LEU A 96 -7.30 9.84 -9.35
C LEU A 96 -7.87 10.99 -8.50
N HIS A 97 -7.32 12.19 -8.64
CA HIS A 97 -7.86 13.40 -8.00
C HIS A 97 -9.30 13.69 -8.41
N ALA A 98 -9.58 13.64 -9.72
CA ALA A 98 -10.92 13.86 -10.26
C ALA A 98 -11.94 12.79 -9.83
N LEU A 99 -11.46 11.59 -9.47
CA LEU A 99 -12.28 10.52 -8.89
C LEU A 99 -12.49 10.66 -7.37
N HIS A 100 -12.02 11.77 -6.77
CA HIS A 100 -11.99 11.95 -5.33
C HIS A 100 -11.27 10.79 -4.63
N SER A 101 -10.16 10.31 -5.19
CA SER A 101 -9.32 9.34 -4.51
C SER A 101 -8.41 10.05 -3.52
N ALA A 102 -8.08 9.41 -2.40
CA ALA A 102 -7.12 9.92 -1.43
C ALA A 102 -5.68 9.88 -1.98
N ILE A 103 -5.33 10.84 -2.83
CA ILE A 103 -3.99 11.03 -3.39
C ILE A 103 -2.97 11.55 -2.37
N ASP A 104 -3.42 11.85 -1.14
CA ASP A 104 -2.63 12.29 0.00
C ASP A 104 -2.48 11.20 1.08
N ALA A 105 -3.02 10.01 0.85
CA ALA A 105 -2.92 8.90 1.81
C ALA A 105 -1.48 8.46 1.97
N SER A 106 -1.01 8.32 3.22
CA SER A 106 0.29 7.75 3.51
C SER A 106 0.26 6.22 3.43
N ASP A 107 1.36 5.63 3.00
CA ASP A 107 1.60 4.19 3.15
C ASP A 107 1.82 3.78 4.62
N PHE A 108 2.26 2.55 4.86
CA PHE A 108 2.49 2.06 6.22
C PHE A 108 3.74 2.62 6.90
N PHE A 109 4.68 3.20 6.13
CA PHE A 109 5.90 3.84 6.62
C PHE A 109 5.72 5.36 6.83
N GLY A 110 4.61 5.92 6.35
CA GLY A 110 4.27 7.33 6.48
C GLY A 110 4.64 8.15 5.24
N ASP A 111 5.08 7.51 4.16
CA ASP A 111 5.38 8.19 2.91
C ASP A 111 4.07 8.44 2.14
N THR A 112 3.87 9.67 1.67
CA THR A 112 2.74 10.03 0.80
C THR A 112 3.15 9.91 -0.67
N PRO A 113 2.20 9.87 -1.62
CA PRO A 113 2.52 9.93 -3.04
C PRO A 113 3.41 11.12 -3.40
N LYS A 114 3.22 12.29 -2.75
CA LYS A 114 4.10 13.44 -2.97
C LYS A 114 5.54 13.16 -2.53
N ARG A 115 5.71 12.54 -1.37
CA ARG A 115 7.04 12.17 -0.87
C ARG A 115 7.72 11.16 -1.79
N ILE A 116 6.97 10.17 -2.30
CA ILE A 116 7.46 9.24 -3.32
C ILE A 116 7.88 10.00 -4.60
N ALA A 117 7.03 10.87 -5.15
CA ALA A 117 7.39 11.69 -6.31
C ALA A 117 8.67 12.52 -6.09
N GLN A 118 8.88 13.07 -4.89
CA GLN A 118 10.11 13.79 -4.53
C GLN A 118 11.34 12.88 -4.54
N ILE A 119 11.25 11.69 -3.94
CA ILE A 119 12.34 10.71 -3.88
C ILE A 119 12.80 10.31 -5.29
N TYR A 120 11.84 10.14 -6.21
CA TYR A 120 12.09 9.74 -7.59
C TYR A 120 12.30 10.91 -8.57
N GLY A 121 12.35 12.16 -8.08
CA GLY A 121 12.62 13.34 -8.92
C GLY A 121 11.50 13.72 -9.90
N GLN A 122 10.25 13.34 -9.62
CA GLN A 122 9.11 13.55 -10.50
C GLN A 122 8.49 14.94 -10.30
N GLU A 123 9.22 15.98 -10.67
CA GLU A 123 8.90 17.39 -10.37
C GLU A 123 7.46 17.81 -10.76
N ALA A 124 7.00 17.40 -11.94
CA ALA A 124 5.65 17.73 -12.40
C ALA A 124 4.55 17.09 -11.53
N CYS A 125 4.80 15.87 -11.02
CA CYS A 125 3.90 15.20 -10.09
C CYS A 125 3.93 15.88 -8.72
N VAL A 126 5.11 16.26 -8.23
CA VAL A 126 5.26 17.02 -6.97
C VAL A 126 4.49 18.33 -7.03
N ALA A 127 4.68 19.12 -8.09
CA ALA A 127 4.00 20.41 -8.25
C ALA A 127 2.47 20.29 -8.31
N PHE A 128 1.96 19.19 -8.89
CA PHE A 128 0.52 18.89 -8.89
C PHE A 128 0.03 18.48 -7.50
N LEU A 129 0.70 17.52 -6.86
CA LEU A 129 0.31 16.99 -5.55
C LEU A 129 0.38 18.05 -4.45
N GLU A 130 1.37 18.96 -4.49
CA GLU A 130 1.46 20.09 -3.56
C GLU A 130 0.19 20.95 -3.54
N LYS A 131 -0.45 21.12 -4.70
CA LYS A 131 -1.69 21.90 -4.84
C LYS A 131 -2.93 21.06 -4.53
N ALA A 132 -2.92 19.78 -4.90
CA ALA A 132 -4.09 18.91 -4.81
C ALA A 132 -4.28 18.30 -3.40
N GLU A 133 -3.21 18.07 -2.63
CA GLU A 133 -3.29 17.50 -1.28
C GLU A 133 -4.18 18.32 -0.31
N PRO A 134 -4.08 19.67 -0.23
CA PRO A 134 -5.00 20.47 0.58
C PRO A 134 -6.46 20.32 0.13
N GLU A 135 -6.71 20.33 -1.18
CA GLU A 135 -8.06 20.17 -1.74
C GLU A 135 -8.68 18.83 -1.34
N CYS A 136 -7.92 17.74 -1.41
CA CYS A 136 -8.36 16.42 -0.94
C CYS A 136 -8.66 16.42 0.56
N ARG A 137 -7.80 17.04 1.38
CA ARG A 137 -8.00 17.13 2.82
C ARG A 137 -9.28 17.90 3.16
N ASP A 138 -9.49 19.06 2.55
CA ASP A 138 -10.66 19.90 2.78
C ASP A 138 -11.95 19.22 2.31
N HIS A 139 -11.88 18.51 1.17
CA HIS A 139 -12.99 17.71 0.66
C HIS A 139 -13.37 16.60 1.66
N ARG A 140 -12.38 15.87 2.21
CA ARG A 140 -12.61 14.83 3.24
C ARG A 140 -13.22 15.40 4.52
N LEU A 141 -12.73 16.54 4.99
CA LEU A 141 -13.28 17.20 6.18
C LEU A 141 -14.74 17.60 5.96
N THR A 142 -15.05 18.18 4.80
CA THR A 142 -16.41 18.58 4.42
C THR A 142 -17.34 17.37 4.27
N ALA A 143 -16.87 16.30 3.63
CA ALA A 143 -17.60 15.05 3.49
C ALA A 143 -17.98 14.45 4.84
N ARG A 144 -17.01 14.40 5.77
CA ARG A 144 -17.21 13.90 7.13
C ARG A 144 -18.23 14.72 7.91
N GLN A 145 -18.20 16.05 7.79
CA GLN A 145 -19.19 16.94 8.40
C GLN A 145 -20.61 16.66 7.87
N LYS A 146 -20.74 16.28 6.60
CA LYS A 146 -22.01 15.93 5.96
C LYS A 146 -22.43 14.47 6.17
N GLY A 147 -21.67 13.68 6.92
CA GLY A 147 -21.92 12.25 7.13
C GLY A 147 -21.72 11.39 5.87
N LEU A 148 -21.05 11.92 4.85
CA LEU A 148 -20.74 11.19 3.62
C LEU A 148 -19.45 10.38 3.79
N LEU A 149 -19.52 9.08 3.47
CA LEU A 149 -18.37 8.19 3.41
C LEU A 149 -17.63 8.36 2.07
N LEU A 150 -17.04 9.53 1.87
CA LEU A 150 -16.11 9.78 0.77
C LEU A 150 -14.72 9.27 1.18
N ASP A 151 -13.98 8.73 0.23
CA ASP A 151 -12.63 8.16 0.41
C ASP A 151 -12.59 6.95 1.35
N GLN A 152 -13.37 5.91 1.02
CA GLN A 152 -13.26 4.63 1.73
C GLN A 152 -11.83 4.10 1.61
N ARG A 153 -11.02 4.30 2.66
CA ARG A 153 -9.75 3.59 2.85
C ARG A 153 -9.99 2.10 2.62
N ASP A 154 -8.98 1.39 2.12
CA ASP A 154 -9.03 -0.06 2.04
C ASP A 154 -9.57 -0.64 3.39
N PRO A 155 -10.68 -1.41 3.38
CA PRO A 155 -11.27 -1.94 4.61
C PRO A 155 -10.28 -2.74 5.46
N ASP A 156 -9.27 -3.33 4.81
CA ASP A 156 -8.28 -4.18 5.46
C ASP A 156 -7.04 -3.40 5.93
N TRP A 157 -7.01 -2.07 5.79
CA TRP A 157 -5.78 -1.28 6.01
C TRP A 157 -5.18 -1.49 7.41
N ASP A 158 -6.00 -1.42 8.46
CA ASP A 158 -5.49 -1.55 9.85
C ASP A 158 -4.97 -2.97 10.14
N ALA A 159 -5.62 -3.98 9.55
CA ALA A 159 -5.19 -5.37 9.65
C ALA A 159 -3.85 -5.59 8.92
N LYS A 160 -3.75 -5.10 7.68
CA LYS A 160 -2.55 -5.20 6.84
C LYS A 160 -1.35 -4.49 7.46
N LYS A 161 -1.54 -3.27 7.98
CA LYS A 161 -0.46 -2.55 8.67
C LYS A 161 0.07 -3.37 9.84
N ARG A 162 -0.82 -3.93 10.66
CA ARG A 162 -0.45 -4.76 11.81
C ARG A 162 0.30 -6.02 11.38
N GLU A 163 -0.14 -6.69 10.32
CA GLU A 163 0.53 -7.87 9.78
C GLU A 163 1.95 -7.55 9.27
N MET A 164 2.11 -6.45 8.53
CA MET A 164 3.42 -5.97 8.09
C MET A 164 4.33 -5.64 9.28
N GLU A 165 3.83 -4.90 10.28
CA GLU A 165 4.59 -4.55 11.49
C GLU A 165 5.05 -5.78 12.28
N LEU A 166 4.22 -6.84 12.35
CA LEU A 166 4.57 -8.10 12.99
C LEU A 166 5.60 -8.91 12.21
N SER A 167 5.63 -8.75 10.88
CA SER A 167 6.56 -9.43 9.98
C SER A 167 7.97 -8.81 10.01
N LEU A 168 8.11 -7.57 10.49
CA LEU A 168 9.41 -6.92 10.65
C LEU A 168 10.22 -7.59 11.77
N PRO A 169 11.51 -7.93 11.55
CA PRO A 169 12.37 -8.45 12.60
C PRO A 169 12.44 -7.46 13.76
N SER A 170 11.90 -7.85 14.92
CA SER A 170 11.91 -7.00 16.11
C SER A 170 13.34 -6.52 16.43
N LEU A 171 13.57 -5.21 16.45
CA LEU A 171 14.83 -4.59 16.91
C LEU A 171 15.08 -4.81 18.42
N ASN A 172 14.42 -5.77 19.07
CA ASN A 172 14.31 -5.79 20.52
C ASN A 172 14.33 -7.18 21.19
N GLN A 173 15.07 -8.14 20.61
CA GLN A 173 15.48 -9.35 21.35
C GLN A 173 16.92 -9.31 21.89
N ASN A 174 17.76 -8.35 21.47
CA ASN A 174 19.15 -8.24 21.95
C ASN A 174 19.32 -7.39 23.22
N THR A 175 18.40 -6.49 23.54
CA THR A 175 18.48 -5.64 24.75
C THR A 175 18.11 -6.38 26.03
N LYS A 176 17.20 -7.37 25.96
CA LYS A 176 16.84 -8.21 27.13
C LYS A 176 17.93 -9.23 27.50
N LYS A 177 18.69 -9.76 26.54
CA LYS A 177 19.83 -10.68 26.83
C LYS A 177 21.04 -9.96 27.42
N GLN A 178 21.27 -8.68 27.10
CA GLN A 178 22.35 -7.90 27.71
C GLN A 178 22.00 -7.37 29.11
N LYS A 179 20.72 -7.09 29.41
CA LYS A 179 20.29 -6.71 30.77
C LYS A 179 20.22 -7.88 31.75
N LEU A 180 19.95 -9.11 31.31
CA LEU A 180 19.98 -10.31 32.20
C LEU A 180 21.39 -10.86 32.48
N LYS A 181 22.43 -10.49 31.72
CA LYS A 181 23.82 -10.92 31.98
C LYS A 181 24.61 -9.97 32.90
N LYS A 182 24.08 -8.78 33.22
CA LYS A 182 24.76 -7.79 34.10
C LYS A 182 24.28 -7.80 35.57
N SER A 183 23.35 -8.67 35.97
CA SER A 183 22.81 -8.72 37.34
C SER A 183 23.25 -9.91 38.20
N ARG A 184 24.23 -10.73 37.76
CA ARG A 184 24.88 -11.72 38.63
C ARG A 184 26.25 -11.21 39.08
N GLY A 185 26.23 -10.29 40.05
CA GLY A 185 27.41 -9.98 40.86
C GLY A 185 27.79 -11.16 41.77
N PRO A 186 29.04 -11.26 42.22
CA PRO A 186 29.55 -12.47 42.88
C PRO A 186 28.97 -12.57 44.31
N THR A 187 28.25 -13.65 44.57
CA THR A 187 27.85 -14.05 45.92
C THR A 187 29.12 -14.50 46.66
N LYS A 188 29.64 -13.67 47.57
CA LYS A 188 30.69 -14.08 48.52
C LYS A 188 30.12 -15.16 49.44
N LEU A 189 30.56 -16.40 49.24
CA LEU A 189 30.41 -17.48 50.21
C LEU A 189 31.52 -17.35 51.25
N SER A 190 31.14 -16.93 52.45
CA SER A 190 31.95 -17.04 53.66
C SER A 190 32.11 -18.52 54.02
N ASN A 191 33.33 -19.04 53.94
CA ASN A 191 33.66 -20.31 54.57
C ASN A 191 34.70 -20.04 55.67
N THR A 192 34.22 -20.13 56.90
CA THR A 192 34.98 -20.33 58.11
C THR A 192 35.77 -21.63 57.99
N LYS A 193 37.09 -21.56 58.13
CA LYS A 193 37.90 -22.70 58.56
C LYS A 193 38.88 -22.24 59.63
N GLU A 194 38.62 -22.76 60.82
CA GLU A 194 39.53 -22.84 61.94
C GLU A 194 40.90 -23.36 61.51
N ARG A 195 41.97 -22.81 62.10
CA ARG A 195 43.20 -23.56 62.42
C ARG A 195 43.99 -22.83 63.51
N LYS A 196 44.18 -23.59 64.60
CA LYS A 196 45.20 -23.52 65.67
C LYS A 196 46.52 -22.91 65.16
N VAL A 197 47.26 -22.09 65.93
CA VAL A 197 47.86 -22.32 67.25
C VAL A 197 47.98 -20.99 68.00
#